data_AF-A0AA50USE4-F1
#
_entry.id   AF-A0AA50USE4-F1
#
_cell.length_a   1.000
_cell.length_b   1.000
_cell.length_c   1.000
_cell.angle_alpha   90.00
_cell.angle_beta   90.00
_cell.angle_gamma   90.00
#
_symmetry.space_group_name_H-M   'P 1'
#
loop_
_entity.id
_entity.type
_entity.pdbx_description
1 polymer ?
#
loop_
_entity_poly.entity_id
_entity_poly.type
_entity_poly.pdbx_seq_one_letter_code
_entity_poly.pdbx_strand_id
1 'polypeptide(L)'
;VTITGFDLSSYRQCLSKWNHAAELMHAQCRALGAARCLLVRYEALVLAPAATMRRVLAFLALPWRDAVLHHERYINRPHGVAL
;
A
#
# COMPACT_ATOMS: atom_id res chain seq x y z
N VAL A 1 11.21 4.80 12.20
CA VAL A 1 9.76 4.75 12.54
C VAL A 1 9.54 3.58 13.48
N THR A 2 9.13 3.82 14.71
CA THR A 2 8.68 2.76 15.63
C THR A 2 7.15 2.76 15.66
N ILE A 3 6.53 1.59 15.47
CA ILE A 3 5.07 1.47 15.56
C ILE A 3 4.73 1.40 17.05
N THR A 4 4.12 2.46 17.57
CA THR A 4 3.75 2.56 18.99
C THR A 4 2.93 1.35 19.41
N GLY A 5 3.30 0.75 20.54
CA GLY A 5 2.64 -0.42 21.09
C GLY A 5 3.12 -1.77 20.54
N PHE A 6 4.08 -1.84 19.61
CA PHE A 6 4.68 -3.12 19.22
C PHE A 6 5.95 -3.39 20.04
N ASP A 7 5.99 -4.54 20.74
CA ASP A 7 7.24 -5.11 21.24
C ASP A 7 7.99 -5.80 20.11
N LEU A 8 8.99 -5.10 19.56
CA LEU A 8 9.78 -5.56 18.42
C LEU A 8 10.74 -6.71 18.75
N SER A 9 10.92 -7.04 20.04
CA SER A 9 11.68 -8.24 20.44
C SER A 9 10.83 -9.51 20.41
N SER A 10 9.50 -9.39 20.32
CA SER A 10 8.55 -10.49 20.36
C SER A 10 7.82 -10.66 19.02
N TYR A 11 8.30 -11.61 18.21
CA TYR A 11 7.64 -12.02 16.96
C TYR A 11 6.17 -12.40 17.18
N ARG A 12 5.88 -13.13 18.28
CA ARG A 12 4.51 -13.53 18.63
C ARG A 12 3.62 -12.32 18.84
N GLN A 13 4.06 -11.34 19.63
CA GLN A 13 3.25 -10.16 19.90
C GLN A 13 3.09 -9.33 18.62
N CYS A 14 4.16 -9.13 17.86
CA CYS A 14 4.14 -8.41 16.59
C CYS A 14 3.14 -9.01 15.60
N LEU A 15 3.18 -10.33 15.37
CA LEU A 15 2.25 -11.01 14.47
C LEU A 15 0.81 -10.99 14.99
N SER A 16 0.60 -11.09 16.30
CA SER A 16 -0.75 -11.01 16.89
C SER A 16 -1.37 -9.62 16.70
N LYS A 17 -0.59 -8.56 16.93
CA LYS A 17 -1.04 -7.17 16.72
C LYS A 17 -1.20 -6.82 15.25
N TRP A 18 -0.29 -7.29 14.39
CA TRP A 18 -0.42 -7.18 12.95
C TRP A 18 -1.72 -7.83 12.47
N ASN A 19 -2.02 -9.05 12.93
CA ASN A 19 -3.24 -9.76 12.54
C ASN A 19 -4.49 -8.95 12.91
N HIS A 20 -4.57 -8.48 14.16
CA HIS A 20 -5.71 -7.68 14.61
C HIS A 20 -5.90 -6.40 13.79
N ALA A 21 -4.81 -5.66 13.53
CA ALA A 21 -4.87 -4.44 12.73
C ALA A 21 -5.24 -4.72 11.26
N ALA A 22 -4.62 -5.71 10.64
CA ALA A 22 -4.87 -6.09 9.25
C ALA A 22 -6.31 -6.61 9.06
N GLU A 23 -6.82 -7.41 9.99
CA GLU A 23 -8.20 -7.92 9.97
C GLU A 23 -9.23 -6.79 10.03
N LEU A 24 -9.03 -5.82 10.94
CA LEU A 24 -9.91 -4.66 11.05
C LEU A 24 -9.91 -3.81 9.76
N MET A 25 -8.73 -3.46 9.25
CA MET A 25 -8.59 -2.69 8.01
C MET A 25 -9.20 -3.43 6.81
N HIS A 26 -8.99 -4.75 6.73
CA HIS A 26 -9.55 -5.58 5.68
C HIS A 26 -11.07 -5.65 5.76
N ALA A 27 -11.65 -5.86 6.95
CA ALA A 27 -13.09 -5.89 7.16
C ALA A 27 -13.75 -4.56 6.76
N GLN A 28 -13.17 -3.43 7.16
CA GLN A 28 -13.64 -2.10 6.79
C GLN A 28 -13.56 -1.86 5.27
N CYS A 29 -12.45 -2.24 4.64
CA CYS A 29 -12.28 -2.15 3.19
C CYS A 29 -13.37 -2.95 2.44
N ARG A 30 -13.67 -4.18 2.88
CA ARG A 30 -14.73 -5.00 2.29
C ARG A 30 -16.12 -4.38 2.48
N ALA A 31 -16.40 -3.82 3.66
CA ALA A 31 -17.67 -3.17 3.96
C ALA A 31 -17.93 -1.93 3.08
N LEU A 32 -16.88 -1.20 2.70
CA LEU A 32 -16.97 -0.06 1.78
C LEU A 32 -17.28 -0.48 0.32
N GLY A 33 -16.99 -1.73 -0.03
CA GLY A 33 -17.19 -2.29 -1.37
C GLY A 33 -16.09 -1.90 -2.37
N ALA A 34 -16.05 -2.63 -3.49
CA ALA A 34 -14.98 -2.55 -4.49
C ALA A 34 -14.92 -1.22 -5.25
N ALA A 35 -15.96 -0.39 -5.19
CA ALA A 35 -15.96 0.95 -5.78
C ALA A 35 -15.23 1.98 -4.89
N ARG A 36 -15.01 1.68 -3.60
CA ARG A 36 -14.48 2.64 -2.62
C ARG A 36 -13.20 2.17 -1.94
N CYS A 37 -12.90 0.88 -1.95
CA CYS A 37 -11.64 0.35 -1.46
C CYS A 37 -11.08 -0.74 -2.37
N LEU A 38 -9.79 -0.63 -2.69
CA LEU A 38 -9.06 -1.60 -3.50
C LEU A 38 -7.96 -2.26 -2.65
N LEU A 39 -8.01 -3.59 -2.53
CA LEU A 39 -6.94 -4.36 -1.93
C LEU A 39 -5.77 -4.51 -2.91
N VAL A 40 -4.59 -4.05 -2.50
CA VAL A 40 -3.34 -4.18 -3.26
C VAL A 40 -2.38 -5.05 -2.47
N ARG A 41 -2.06 -6.22 -3.02
CA ARG A 41 -1.08 -7.14 -2.42
C ARG A 41 0.33 -6.68 -2.76
N TYR A 42 1.17 -6.51 -1.74
CA TYR A 42 2.55 -6.06 -1.91
C TYR A 42 3.35 -6.99 -2.82
N GLU A 43 3.23 -8.31 -2.65
CA GLU A 43 4.02 -9.26 -3.44
C GLU A 43 3.65 -9.19 -4.93
N ALA A 44 2.36 -9.04 -5.23
CA ALA A 44 1.89 -8.86 -6.61
C ALA A 44 2.35 -7.53 -7.22
N LEU A 45 2.38 -6.46 -6.42
CA LEU A 45 2.90 -5.16 -6.84
C LEU A 45 4.38 -5.25 -7.22
N VAL A 46 5.21 -5.90 -6.40
CA VAL A 46 6.65 -6.03 -6.67
C VAL A 46 6.93 -6.94 -7.87
N LEU A 47 6.19 -8.05 -7.99
CA LEU A 47 6.37 -9.00 -9.11
C LEU A 47 5.87 -8.45 -10.46
N ALA A 48 4.81 -7.64 -10.46
CA ALA A 48 4.18 -7.11 -11.66
C ALA A 48 3.74 -5.65 -11.47
N PRO A 49 4.69 -4.70 -11.36
CA PRO A 49 4.38 -3.32 -10.97
C PRO A 49 3.52 -2.59 -11.99
N ALA A 50 3.80 -2.73 -13.29
CA ALA A 50 3.01 -2.11 -14.35
C ALA A 50 1.55 -2.59 -14.36
N ALA A 51 1.32 -3.90 -14.26
CA ALA A 51 -0.02 -4.46 -14.23
C ALA A 51 -0.80 -4.00 -12.98
N THR A 52 -0.16 -4.03 -11.81
CA THR A 52 -0.78 -3.60 -10.55
C THR A 52 -1.09 -2.10 -10.56
N MET A 53 -0.15 -1.25 -10.99
CA MET A 53 -0.35 0.20 -11.02
C MET A 53 -1.39 0.64 -12.05
N ARG A 54 -1.50 -0.04 -13.20
CA ARG A 54 -2.59 0.21 -14.16
C ARG A 54 -3.95 -0.03 -13.52
N ARG A 55 -4.10 -1.11 -12.75
CA ARG A 55 -5.34 -1.42 -12.01
C ARG A 55 -5.63 -0.36 -10.93
N VAL A 56 -4.61 0.07 -10.19
CA VAL A 56 -4.74 1.11 -9.15
C VAL A 56 -5.17 2.44 -9.75
N LEU A 57 -4.51 2.92 -10.81
CA LEU A 57 -4.87 4.20 -11.44
C LEU A 57 -6.25 4.15 -12.10
N ALA A 58 -6.62 3.03 -12.71
CA ALA A 58 -7.97 2.83 -13.24
C ALA A 58 -9.04 2.90 -12.14
N PHE A 59 -8.80 2.26 -10.99
CA PHE A 59 -9.69 2.35 -9.82
C PHE A 59 -9.85 3.79 -9.31
N LEU A 60 -8.78 4.59 -9.34
CA LEU A 60 -8.79 6.01 -8.95
C LEU A 60 -9.28 6.97 -10.05
N ALA A 61 -9.66 6.45 -11.23
CA ALA A 61 -10.00 7.24 -12.41
C ALA A 61 -8.91 8.25 -12.84
N LEU A 62 -7.63 7.86 -12.71
CA LEU A 62 -6.47 8.65 -13.11
C LEU A 62 -5.85 8.13 -14.41
N PRO A 63 -5.34 9.02 -15.28
CA PRO A 63 -4.67 8.60 -16.51
C PRO A 63 -3.36 7.86 -16.20
N TRP A 64 -3.01 6.89 -17.04
CA TRP A 64 -1.72 6.20 -16.96
C TRP A 64 -0.56 7.16 -17.25
N ARG A 65 0.50 7.07 -16.44
CA ARG A 65 1.81 7.69 -16.70
C ARG A 65 2.91 6.72 -16.30
N ASP A 66 3.92 6.56 -17.16
CA ASP A 66 5.03 5.63 -16.91
C ASP A 66 5.87 6.02 -15.69
N ALA A 67 5.83 7.29 -15.29
CA ALA A 67 6.48 7.83 -14.10
C ALA A 67 6.18 7.05 -12.81
N VAL A 68 5.02 6.38 -12.70
CA VAL A 68 4.68 5.57 -11.51
C VAL A 68 5.56 4.34 -11.33
N LEU A 69 6.28 3.91 -12.38
CA LEU A 69 7.25 2.82 -12.33
C LEU A 69 8.67 3.29 -12.01
N HIS A 70 8.87 4.61 -12.00
CA HIS A 70 10.16 5.27 -11.84
C HIS A 70 10.15 6.28 -10.69
N HIS A 71 9.45 5.93 -9.60
CA HIS A 71 9.25 6.81 -8.44
C HIS A 71 10.58 7.29 -7.84
N GLU A 72 11.65 6.49 -7.93
CA GLU A 72 12.98 6.80 -7.46
C GLU A 72 13.58 8.07 -8.11
N ARG A 73 13.19 8.39 -9.35
CA ARG A 73 13.68 9.57 -10.08
C ARG A 73 13.08 10.89 -9.58
N TYR A 74 12.05 10.80 -8.74
CA TYR A 74 11.28 11.94 -8.24
C TYR A 74 11.47 12.18 -6.73
N ILE A 75 12.35 11.42 -6.07
CA ILE A 75 12.69 11.66 -4.66
C ILE A 75 13.51 12.95 -4.55
N ASN A 76 13.11 13.85 -3.64
CA ASN A 76 13.77 15.13 -3.38
C ASN A 76 13.92 16.04 -4.63
N ARG A 77 12.98 15.93 -5.58
CA ARG A 77 12.88 16.79 -6.77
C ARG A 77 11.72 17.79 -6.62
N PRO A 78 11.72 18.91 -7.36
CA PRO A 78 10.56 19.81 -7.42
C PRO A 78 9.29 19.05 -7.80
N HIS A 79 8.21 19.23 -7.04
CA HIS A 79 6.94 18.49 -7.16
C HIS A 79 7.03 16.96 -6.95
N GLY A 80 8.14 16.49 -6.38
CA GLY A 80 8.38 15.10 -6.03
C GLY A 80 8.08 14.76 -4.57
N VAL A 81 8.40 13.55 -4.16
CA VAL A 81 8.24 13.09 -2.76
C VAL A 81 9.47 13.49 -1.95
N ALA A 82 9.28 14.13 -0.81
CA ALA A 82 10.34 14.40 0.17
C ALA A 82 10.58 13.16 1.02
N LEU A 83 11.84 12.80 1.24
CA LEU A 83 12.25 11.60 1.97
C LEU A 83 13.40 11.93 2.93
#